data_AF-A0A8S3UIR4-F1
#
_entry.id   AF-A0A8S3UIR4-F1
#
_cell.length_a   1.000
_cell.length_b   1.000
_cell.length_c   1.000
_cell.angle_alpha   90.00
_cell.angle_beta   90.00
_cell.angle_gamma   90.00
#
_symmetry.space_group_name_H-M   'P 1'
#
loop_
_entity.id
_entity.type
_entity.pdbx_description
1 polymer ?
#
loop_
_entity_poly.entity_id
_entity_poly.type
_entity_poly.pdbx_seq_one_letter_code
_entity_poly.pdbx_strand_id
1 'polypeptide(L)'
;MHRTKLINDTDNVYSTPKEVGIPMIVITFCSIVISSIVLIVLLKTKKGNFFKWKVIDRFSGYTVICDILFYLSQTAYGTHDWLERFLNIEISKLECTIYGVFIMEFQLSQVILNTTTAIYAFNLVMRSRNMPLGKWDAYLLCPAFGIPLVLLTIAAFFDQFERNPVSCLLKEERGFLTSHFLQIGLLFLVSLVLITALYIIIMIYIIRQTTAMNASFGQQSAVNARRLALKLSLYVLIHVIQFGAGVVEAVWIAIEEPPIGVRYATVFIGATGGMMNGAVYLRVYKN
;
A
#
# COMPACT_ATOMS: atom_id res chain seq x y z
N MET A 1 -24.84 -15.29 48.54
CA MET A 1 -25.04 -16.05 47.28
C MET A 1 -25.91 -15.22 46.37
N HIS A 2 -25.28 -14.40 45.50
CA HIS A 2 -25.77 -13.84 44.23
C HIS A 2 -24.87 -12.64 43.90
N ARG A 3 -23.80 -12.91 43.14
CA ARG A 3 -23.01 -11.88 42.46
C ARG A 3 -23.65 -11.73 41.09
N THR A 4 -24.43 -10.67 40.92
CA THR A 4 -24.97 -10.25 39.64
C THR A 4 -23.77 -9.89 38.76
N LYS A 5 -23.51 -10.70 37.73
CA LYS A 5 -22.58 -10.33 36.66
C LYS A 5 -23.17 -9.10 35.97
N LEU A 6 -22.53 -7.94 36.17
CA LEU A 6 -22.60 -6.87 35.18
C LEU A 6 -22.03 -7.45 33.89
N ILE A 7 -22.91 -7.82 32.97
CA ILE A 7 -22.57 -7.98 31.57
C ILE A 7 -22.28 -6.55 31.11
N ASN A 8 -21.01 -6.29 30.86
CA ASN A 8 -20.52 -4.99 30.44
C ASN A 8 -21.08 -4.73 29.03
N ASP A 9 -21.79 -3.63 28.86
CA ASP A 9 -22.48 -3.23 27.61
C ASP A 9 -21.51 -2.82 26.48
N THR A 10 -20.25 -3.27 26.56
CA THR A 10 -19.16 -2.96 25.62
C THR A 10 -18.96 -4.07 24.58
N ASP A 11 -19.52 -5.27 24.80
CA ASP A 11 -19.39 -6.41 23.88
C ASP A 11 -20.24 -6.27 22.61
N ASN A 12 -21.20 -5.35 22.58
CA ASN A 12 -22.10 -5.13 21.43
C ASN A 12 -21.63 -4.02 20.46
N VAL A 13 -20.53 -3.33 20.73
CA VAL A 13 -20.11 -2.16 19.92
C VAL A 13 -19.27 -2.55 18.69
N TYR A 14 -18.74 -3.79 18.63
CA TYR A 14 -17.88 -4.25 17.53
C TYR A 14 -18.52 -5.28 16.59
N SER A 15 -19.85 -5.39 16.58
CA SER A 15 -20.54 -6.23 15.58
C SER A 15 -20.52 -5.55 14.21
N THR A 16 -19.36 -5.60 13.57
CA THR A 16 -19.25 -5.50 12.12
C THR A 16 -20.28 -6.43 11.48
N PRO A 17 -21.11 -5.96 10.53
CA PRO A 17 -22.15 -6.80 9.95
C PRO A 17 -21.51 -8.08 9.40
N LYS A 18 -22.13 -9.24 9.68
CA LYS A 18 -21.65 -10.57 9.25
C LYS A 18 -21.29 -10.63 7.76
N GLU A 19 -21.88 -9.74 6.98
CA GLU A 19 -21.75 -9.64 5.54
C GLU A 19 -20.43 -9.00 5.06
N VAL A 20 -19.67 -8.31 5.92
CA VAL A 20 -18.51 -7.51 5.45
C VAL A 20 -17.16 -8.21 5.58
N GLY A 21 -17.01 -9.16 6.51
CA GLY A 21 -15.75 -9.90 6.69
C GLY A 21 -15.40 -10.80 5.51
N ILE A 22 -16.39 -11.49 4.93
CA ILE A 22 -16.18 -12.42 3.80
C ILE A 22 -15.71 -11.67 2.54
N PRO A 23 -16.35 -10.58 2.09
CA PRO A 23 -15.85 -9.78 0.97
C PRO A 23 -14.40 -9.33 1.13
N MET A 24 -14.00 -8.94 2.35
CA MET A 24 -12.63 -8.51 2.65
C MET A 24 -11.62 -9.65 2.52
N ILE A 25 -11.95 -10.85 3.00
CA ILE A 25 -11.11 -12.05 2.82
C ILE A 25 -10.98 -12.38 1.33
N VAL A 26 -12.09 -12.40 0.60
CA VAL A 26 -12.11 -12.73 -0.83
C VAL A 26 -11.26 -11.75 -1.63
N ILE A 27 -11.41 -10.44 -1.39
CA ILE A 27 -10.72 -9.43 -2.19
C ILE A 27 -9.23 -9.35 -1.88
N THR A 28 -8.83 -9.52 -0.60
CA THR A 28 -7.41 -9.60 -0.22
C THR A 28 -6.78 -10.87 -0.80
N PHE A 29 -7.48 -11.99 -0.78
CA PHE A 29 -7.03 -13.23 -1.43
C PHE A 29 -6.87 -13.08 -2.95
N CYS A 30 -7.83 -12.45 -3.64
CA CYS A 30 -7.70 -12.13 -5.06
C CYS A 30 -6.47 -11.25 -5.33
N SER A 31 -6.21 -10.25 -4.49
CA SER A 31 -5.02 -9.41 -4.59
C SER A 31 -3.73 -10.21 -4.39
N ILE A 32 -3.68 -11.19 -3.46
CA ILE A 32 -2.53 -12.10 -3.31
C ILE A 32 -2.29 -12.89 -4.60
N VAL A 33 -3.35 -13.47 -5.18
CA VAL A 33 -3.25 -14.27 -6.41
C VAL A 33 -2.71 -13.42 -7.56
N ILE A 34 -3.26 -12.23 -7.78
CA ILE A 34 -2.81 -11.35 -8.87
C ILE A 34 -1.37 -10.88 -8.65
N SER A 35 -1.01 -10.44 -7.44
CA SER A 35 0.37 -10.03 -7.14
C SER A 35 1.35 -11.20 -7.31
N SER A 36 0.96 -12.41 -6.93
CA SER A 36 1.76 -13.62 -7.16
C SER A 36 1.95 -13.93 -8.64
N ILE A 37 0.91 -13.76 -9.47
CA ILE A 37 1.01 -13.89 -10.92
C ILE A 37 2.02 -12.86 -11.48
N VAL A 38 1.97 -11.61 -11.03
CA VAL A 38 2.92 -10.57 -11.44
C VAL A 38 4.35 -10.97 -11.07
N LEU A 39 4.56 -11.45 -9.84
CA LEU A 39 5.88 -11.92 -9.38
C LEU A 39 6.40 -13.07 -10.26
N ILE A 40 5.55 -14.05 -10.56
CA ILE A 40 5.90 -15.16 -11.45
C ILE A 40 6.25 -14.66 -12.85
N VAL A 41 5.48 -13.71 -13.41
CA VAL A 41 5.75 -13.11 -14.72
C VAL A 41 7.09 -12.37 -14.70
N LEU A 42 7.39 -11.60 -13.66
CA LEU A 42 8.68 -10.92 -13.50
C LEU A 42 9.84 -11.91 -13.49
N LEU A 43 9.75 -12.95 -12.66
CA LEU A 43 10.77 -14.01 -12.54
C LEU A 43 10.96 -14.80 -13.83
N LYS A 44 9.89 -15.07 -14.59
CA LYS A 44 9.98 -15.79 -15.87
C LYS A 44 10.50 -14.93 -17.02
N THR A 45 10.16 -13.64 -17.04
CA THR A 45 10.52 -12.74 -18.14
C THR A 45 11.97 -12.25 -18.03
N LYS A 46 12.50 -12.15 -16.81
CA LYS A 46 13.84 -11.61 -16.56
C LYS A 46 14.84 -12.74 -16.31
N LYS A 47 15.82 -12.86 -17.20
CA LYS A 47 16.89 -13.87 -17.09
C LYS A 47 18.06 -13.35 -16.26
N GLY A 48 18.69 -14.24 -15.49
CA GLY A 48 19.89 -13.95 -14.70
C GLY A 48 19.62 -13.48 -13.27
N ASN A 49 20.69 -13.18 -12.54
CA ASN A 49 20.64 -12.81 -11.12
C ASN A 49 19.79 -11.54 -10.91
N PHE A 50 18.86 -11.57 -9.96
CA PHE A 50 17.94 -10.47 -9.61
C PHE A 50 18.65 -9.12 -9.43
N PHE A 51 19.81 -9.10 -8.77
CA PHE A 51 20.60 -7.88 -8.55
C PHE A 51 21.19 -7.25 -9.83
N LYS A 52 21.18 -7.98 -10.95
CA LYS A 52 21.61 -7.50 -12.28
C LYS A 52 20.45 -7.03 -13.15
N TRP A 53 19.19 -7.18 -12.70
CA TRP A 53 18.03 -6.70 -13.45
C TRP A 53 18.03 -5.17 -13.55
N LYS A 54 17.21 -4.60 -14.45
CA LYS A 54 17.05 -3.13 -14.51
C LYS A 54 16.47 -2.64 -13.19
N VAL A 55 16.90 -1.47 -12.74
CA VAL A 55 16.50 -0.86 -11.46
C VAL A 55 14.98 -0.84 -11.31
N ILE A 56 14.26 -0.42 -12.35
CA ILE A 56 12.79 -0.37 -12.33
C ILE A 56 12.14 -1.75 -12.19
N ASP A 57 12.73 -2.79 -12.77
CA ASP A 57 12.22 -4.16 -12.66
C ASP A 57 12.40 -4.69 -11.22
N ARG A 58 13.51 -4.32 -10.56
CA ARG A 58 13.77 -4.68 -9.15
C ARG A 58 12.82 -3.97 -8.20
N PHE A 59 12.58 -2.68 -8.42
CA PHE A 59 11.56 -1.91 -7.69
C PHE A 59 10.18 -2.55 -7.81
N SER A 60 9.79 -2.95 -9.02
CA SER A 60 8.54 -3.69 -9.21
C SER A 60 8.51 -4.99 -8.41
N GLY A 61 9.63 -5.73 -8.37
CA GLY A 61 9.78 -6.91 -7.53
C GLY A 61 9.57 -6.62 -6.04
N TYR A 62 10.23 -5.60 -5.50
CA TYR A 62 10.09 -5.21 -4.09
C TYR A 62 8.66 -4.79 -3.75
N THR A 63 8.03 -3.94 -4.58
CA THR A 63 6.65 -3.49 -4.38
C THR A 63 5.66 -4.65 -4.42
N VAL A 64 5.83 -5.61 -5.34
CA VAL A 64 4.96 -6.79 -5.44
C VAL A 64 5.11 -7.71 -4.24
N ILE A 65 6.32 -7.85 -3.69
CA ILE A 65 6.53 -8.61 -2.44
C ILE A 65 5.83 -7.91 -1.27
N CYS A 66 5.92 -6.58 -1.16
CA CYS A 66 5.15 -5.82 -0.16
C CYS A 66 3.65 -6.04 -0.32
N ASP A 67 3.11 -5.98 -1.55
CA ASP A 67 1.70 -6.25 -1.83
C ASP A 67 1.31 -7.64 -1.30
N ILE A 68 2.06 -8.69 -1.66
CA ILE A 68 1.77 -10.06 -1.23
C ILE A 68 1.74 -10.16 0.30
N LEU A 69 2.75 -9.62 0.98
CA LEU A 69 2.87 -9.72 2.44
C LEU A 69 1.82 -8.88 3.18
N PHE A 70 1.50 -7.69 2.66
CA PHE A 70 0.40 -6.86 3.15
C PHE A 70 -0.94 -7.61 3.05
N TYR A 71 -1.27 -8.13 1.87
CA TYR A 71 -2.54 -8.83 1.67
C TYR A 71 -2.61 -10.15 2.43
N LEU A 72 -1.50 -10.89 2.54
CA LEU A 72 -1.43 -12.09 3.39
C LEU A 72 -1.77 -11.75 4.85
N SER A 73 -1.21 -10.65 5.37
CA SER A 73 -1.46 -10.22 6.74
C SER A 73 -2.94 -9.84 6.95
N GLN A 74 -3.53 -9.11 5.99
CA GLN A 74 -4.96 -8.76 6.01
C GLN A 74 -5.87 -9.98 5.87
N THR A 75 -5.54 -10.93 4.98
CA THR A 75 -6.30 -12.19 4.82
C THR A 75 -6.19 -13.03 6.09
N ALA A 76 -5.03 -13.11 6.72
CA ALA A 76 -4.83 -13.85 7.96
C ALA A 76 -5.65 -13.26 9.12
N TYR A 77 -5.61 -11.93 9.30
CA TYR A 77 -6.47 -11.24 10.27
C TYR A 77 -7.95 -11.51 9.97
N GLY A 78 -8.41 -11.27 8.73
CA GLY A 78 -9.81 -11.45 8.37
C GLY A 78 -10.29 -12.89 8.55
N THR A 79 -9.44 -13.87 8.27
CA THR A 79 -9.75 -15.30 8.51
C THR A 79 -9.87 -15.59 10.00
N HIS A 80 -8.96 -15.08 10.83
CA HIS A 80 -9.03 -15.27 12.28
C HIS A 80 -10.26 -14.58 12.86
N ASP A 81 -10.56 -13.34 12.46
CA ASP A 81 -11.76 -12.59 12.88
C ASP A 81 -13.04 -13.32 12.47
N TRP A 82 -13.06 -13.94 11.30
CA TRP A 82 -14.16 -14.80 10.88
C TRP A 82 -14.26 -16.04 11.79
N LEU A 83 -13.16 -16.78 12.00
CA LEU A 83 -13.14 -17.99 12.83
C LEU A 83 -13.53 -17.73 14.28
N GLU A 84 -13.14 -16.61 14.87
CA GLU A 84 -13.54 -16.19 16.20
C GLU A 84 -15.07 -16.18 16.35
N ARG A 85 -15.78 -15.66 15.34
CA ARG A 85 -17.25 -15.59 15.35
C ARG A 85 -17.94 -16.94 15.20
N PHE A 86 -17.30 -17.91 14.53
CA PHE A 86 -17.89 -19.22 14.26
C PHE A 86 -17.48 -20.29 15.27
N LEU A 87 -16.26 -20.19 15.81
CA LEU A 87 -15.63 -21.21 16.64
C LEU A 87 -15.28 -20.70 18.04
N ASN A 88 -15.57 -19.43 18.38
CA ASN A 88 -15.21 -18.78 19.65
C ASN A 88 -13.70 -18.85 19.96
N ILE A 89 -12.85 -18.78 18.93
CA ILE A 89 -11.39 -18.67 19.07
C ILE A 89 -11.07 -17.17 19.19
N GLU A 90 -10.95 -16.66 20.42
CA GLU A 90 -10.68 -15.25 20.66
C GLU A 90 -9.32 -14.82 20.11
N ILE A 91 -9.28 -13.69 19.41
CA ILE A 91 -8.01 -13.07 18.99
C ILE A 91 -7.34 -12.49 20.24
N SER A 92 -6.18 -13.03 20.59
CA SER A 92 -5.39 -12.48 21.69
C SER A 92 -4.81 -11.13 21.31
N LYS A 93 -4.51 -10.32 22.34
CA LYS A 93 -3.86 -9.02 22.18
C LYS A 93 -2.51 -9.11 21.44
N LEU A 94 -1.76 -10.18 21.68
CA LEU A 94 -0.48 -10.45 21.02
C LEU A 94 -0.69 -10.68 19.51
N GLU A 95 -1.66 -11.51 19.14
CA GLU A 95 -1.98 -11.79 17.73
C GLU A 95 -2.44 -10.53 17.01
N CYS A 96 -3.29 -9.72 17.63
CA CYS A 96 -3.70 -8.43 17.07
C CYS A 96 -2.51 -7.50 16.82
N THR A 97 -1.58 -7.42 17.78
CA THR A 97 -0.35 -6.62 17.64
C THR A 97 0.50 -7.14 16.48
N ILE A 98 0.65 -8.47 16.34
CA ILE A 98 1.40 -9.08 15.25
C ILE A 98 0.78 -8.73 13.89
N TYR A 99 -0.55 -8.90 13.75
CA TYR A 99 -1.24 -8.54 12.51
C TYR A 99 -1.06 -7.06 12.17
N GLY A 100 -1.26 -6.17 13.14
CA GLY A 100 -1.15 -4.73 12.95
C GLY A 100 0.26 -4.28 12.57
N VAL A 101 1.30 -4.85 13.21
CA VAL A 101 2.69 -4.58 12.85
C VAL A 101 2.96 -4.96 11.40
N PHE A 102 2.59 -6.18 10.97
CA PHE A 102 2.86 -6.61 9.59
C PHE A 102 2.06 -5.81 8.55
N ILE A 103 0.78 -5.54 8.81
CA ILE A 103 -0.07 -4.73 7.93
C ILE A 103 0.58 -3.35 7.73
N MET A 104 0.93 -2.68 8.82
CA MET A 104 1.52 -1.33 8.78
C MET A 104 2.92 -1.32 8.19
N GLU A 105 3.75 -2.33 8.49
CA GLU A 105 5.13 -2.46 8.00
C GLU A 105 5.16 -2.45 6.47
N PHE A 106 4.38 -3.34 5.86
CA PHE A 106 4.39 -3.48 4.40
C PHE A 106 3.71 -2.30 3.70
N GLN A 107 2.69 -1.69 4.34
CA GLN A 107 2.06 -0.49 3.80
C GLN A 107 3.00 0.73 3.83
N LEU A 108 3.68 0.98 4.95
CA LEU A 108 4.66 2.07 5.07
C LEU A 108 5.87 1.84 4.15
N SER A 109 6.39 0.62 4.11
CA SER A 109 7.47 0.25 3.19
C SER A 109 7.10 0.50 1.73
N GLN A 110 5.86 0.16 1.34
CA GLN A 110 5.37 0.40 -0.01
C GLN A 110 5.31 1.89 -0.36
N VAL A 111 4.91 2.76 0.56
CA VAL A 111 4.92 4.22 0.35
C VAL A 111 6.32 4.73 0.08
N ILE A 112 7.32 4.29 0.87
CA ILE A 112 8.72 4.67 0.69
C ILE A 112 9.27 4.17 -0.66
N LEU A 113 8.97 2.91 -1.01
CA LEU A 113 9.38 2.31 -2.29
C LEU A 113 8.76 3.01 -3.51
N ASN A 114 7.47 3.31 -3.46
CA ASN A 114 6.77 4.03 -4.53
C ASN A 114 7.32 5.46 -4.70
N THR A 115 7.57 6.15 -3.58
CA THR A 115 8.17 7.49 -3.60
C THR A 115 9.57 7.47 -4.22
N THR A 116 10.40 6.50 -3.81
CA THR A 116 11.74 6.34 -4.38
C THR A 116 11.68 6.01 -5.86
N THR A 117 10.75 5.14 -6.27
CA THR A 117 10.56 4.78 -7.68
C THR A 117 10.19 6.01 -8.52
N ALA A 118 9.32 6.89 -8.00
CA ALA A 118 8.96 8.14 -8.66
C ALA A 118 10.16 9.10 -8.80
N ILE A 119 10.96 9.26 -7.74
CA ILE A 119 12.19 10.08 -7.75
C ILE A 119 13.21 9.53 -8.75
N TYR A 120 13.39 8.21 -8.77
CA TYR A 120 14.28 7.53 -9.72
C TYR A 120 13.81 7.76 -11.16
N ALA A 121 12.52 7.52 -11.43
CA ALA A 121 11.94 7.74 -12.76
C ALA A 121 12.09 9.21 -13.21
N PHE A 122 11.89 10.16 -12.31
CA PHE A 122 12.09 11.58 -12.58
C PHE A 122 13.54 11.89 -12.98
N ASN A 123 14.52 11.41 -12.20
CA ASN A 123 15.94 11.65 -12.51
C ASN A 123 16.37 10.97 -13.82
N LEU A 124 15.85 9.77 -14.09
CA LEU A 124 16.15 9.05 -15.31
C LEU A 124 15.58 9.78 -16.54
N VAL A 125 14.33 10.26 -16.49
CA VAL A 125 13.68 10.91 -17.64
C VAL A 125 14.13 12.35 -17.81
N MET A 126 14.15 13.14 -16.74
CA MET A 126 14.39 14.59 -16.81
C MET A 126 15.87 14.96 -16.86
N ARG A 127 16.73 14.16 -16.20
CA ARG A 127 18.16 14.46 -16.08
C ARG A 127 19.04 13.46 -16.82
N SER A 128 18.46 12.42 -17.42
CA SER A 128 19.19 11.30 -18.04
C SER A 128 20.24 10.68 -17.10
N ARG A 129 20.02 10.80 -15.78
CA ARG A 129 20.94 10.29 -14.75
C ARG A 129 20.43 8.95 -14.27
N ASN A 130 21.24 7.92 -14.51
CA ASN A 130 21.00 6.61 -13.93
C ASN A 130 21.56 6.58 -12.50
N MET A 131 20.72 6.30 -11.51
CA MET A 131 21.21 6.09 -10.15
C MET A 131 21.88 4.72 -10.06
N PRO A 132 23.06 4.59 -9.41
CA PRO A 132 23.77 3.32 -9.28
C PRO A 132 23.10 2.42 -8.24
N LEU A 133 21.84 2.07 -8.47
CA LEU A 133 21.08 1.14 -7.64
C LEU A 133 21.36 -0.27 -8.16
N GLY A 134 21.74 -1.19 -7.27
CA GLY A 134 22.20 -2.55 -7.56
C GLY A 134 22.99 -3.07 -6.37
N LYS A 135 24.29 -2.74 -6.29
CA LYS A 135 25.09 -2.93 -5.06
C LYS A 135 24.53 -2.12 -3.88
N TRP A 136 23.86 -1.01 -4.17
CA TRP A 136 23.32 -0.07 -3.18
C TRP A 136 21.84 -0.29 -2.88
N ASP A 137 21.22 -1.36 -3.42
CA ASP A 137 19.81 -1.65 -3.10
C ASP A 137 19.62 -1.84 -1.59
N ALA A 138 20.60 -2.42 -0.89
CA ALA A 138 20.58 -2.52 0.58
C ALA A 138 20.45 -1.15 1.26
N TYR A 139 21.13 -0.11 0.77
CA TYR A 139 21.05 1.23 1.34
C TYR A 139 19.69 1.90 1.15
N LEU A 140 18.87 1.37 0.26
CA LEU A 140 17.50 1.80 0.06
C LEU A 140 16.50 0.91 0.83
N LEU A 141 16.67 -0.41 0.78
CA LEU A 141 15.79 -1.35 1.44
C LEU A 141 15.93 -1.25 2.97
N CYS A 142 17.14 -1.05 3.49
CA CYS A 142 17.37 -0.88 4.93
C CYS A 142 16.54 0.27 5.52
N PRO A 143 16.54 1.50 4.99
CA PRO A 143 15.65 2.53 5.51
C PRO A 143 14.18 2.29 5.15
N ALA A 144 13.87 1.71 3.98
CA ALA A 144 12.48 1.49 3.56
C ALA A 144 11.72 0.49 4.45
N PHE A 145 12.38 -0.57 4.92
CA PHE A 145 11.80 -1.58 5.81
C PHE A 145 12.25 -1.39 7.26
N GLY A 146 13.52 -1.05 7.49
CA GLY A 146 14.07 -0.93 8.85
C GLY A 146 13.48 0.23 9.64
N ILE A 147 13.22 1.39 9.03
CA ILE A 147 12.63 2.53 9.76
C ILE A 147 11.19 2.20 10.19
N PRO A 148 10.28 1.78 9.28
CA PRO A 148 8.95 1.32 9.69
C PRO A 148 9.01 0.22 10.76
N LEU A 149 9.85 -0.79 10.59
CA LEU A 149 9.92 -1.93 11.51
C LEU A 149 10.32 -1.49 12.92
N VAL A 150 11.34 -0.64 13.04
CA VAL A 150 11.80 -0.10 14.33
C VAL A 150 10.69 0.72 14.99
N LEU A 151 10.05 1.62 14.25
CA LEU A 151 8.98 2.47 14.78
C LEU A 151 7.77 1.64 15.24
N LEU A 152 7.35 0.66 14.44
CA LEU A 152 6.23 -0.21 14.77
C LEU A 152 6.55 -1.17 15.92
N THR A 153 7.80 -1.63 16.02
CA THR A 153 8.24 -2.45 17.17
C THR A 153 8.23 -1.64 18.46
N ILE A 154 8.68 -0.37 18.41
CA ILE A 154 8.58 0.55 19.55
C ILE A 154 7.10 0.77 19.91
N ALA A 155 6.24 1.03 18.93
CA ALA A 155 4.80 1.18 19.15
C ALA A 155 4.18 -0.09 19.78
N ALA A 156 4.55 -1.27 19.30
CA ALA A 156 4.13 -2.55 19.87
C ALA A 156 4.60 -2.74 21.31
N PHE A 157 5.84 -2.35 21.63
CA PHE A 157 6.39 -2.38 22.98
C PHE A 157 5.61 -1.47 23.95
N PHE A 158 5.16 -0.30 23.47
CA PHE A 158 4.32 0.63 24.23
C PHE A 158 2.82 0.32 24.15
N ASP A 159 2.46 -0.88 23.69
CA ASP A 159 1.06 -1.32 23.63
C ASP A 159 0.17 -0.41 22.79
N GLN A 160 0.70 0.15 21.70
CA GLN A 160 -0.01 1.12 20.87
C GLN A 160 -0.87 0.49 19.79
N PHE A 161 -1.11 -0.83 19.82
CA PHE A 161 -2.01 -1.51 18.88
C PHE A 161 -3.31 -1.90 19.56
N GLU A 162 -4.41 -1.72 18.85
CA GLU A 162 -5.74 -2.17 19.27
C GLU A 162 -6.55 -2.70 18.10
N ARG A 163 -7.56 -3.50 18.45
CA ARG A 163 -8.52 -4.00 17.49
C ARG A 163 -9.53 -2.89 17.21
N ASN A 164 -9.69 -2.55 15.93
CA ASN A 164 -10.79 -1.74 15.46
C ASN A 164 -11.80 -2.62 14.70
N PRO A 165 -12.96 -2.10 14.29
CA PRO A 165 -13.97 -2.92 13.63
C PRO A 165 -13.48 -3.66 12.37
N VAL A 166 -12.48 -3.13 11.65
CA VAL A 166 -12.09 -3.61 10.32
C VAL A 166 -10.71 -4.28 10.27
N SER A 167 -9.84 -4.04 11.25
CA SER A 167 -8.46 -4.52 11.30
C SER A 167 -7.85 -4.36 12.70
N CYS A 168 -6.63 -4.86 12.89
CA CYS A 168 -5.79 -4.52 14.03
C CYS A 168 -4.79 -3.45 13.61
N LEU A 169 -4.87 -2.25 14.21
CA LEU A 169 -4.06 -1.10 13.84
C LEU A 169 -3.58 -0.36 15.09
N LEU A 170 -2.90 0.78 14.91
CA LEU A 170 -2.50 1.64 16.02
C LEU A 170 -3.73 2.13 16.80
N LYS A 171 -3.54 2.54 18.06
CA LYS A 171 -4.57 3.13 18.89
C LYS A 171 -5.05 4.46 18.32
N GLU A 172 -6.36 4.66 18.35
CA GLU A 172 -6.98 5.85 17.81
C GLU A 172 -6.99 6.98 18.83
N GLU A 173 -5.89 7.72 18.87
CA GLU A 173 -5.83 8.95 19.65
C GLU A 173 -6.38 10.14 18.84
N ARG A 174 -7.22 10.94 19.48
CA ARG A 174 -7.75 12.19 18.92
C ARG A 174 -6.80 13.34 19.21
N GLY A 175 -6.82 14.35 18.33
CA GLY A 175 -5.98 15.53 18.44
C GLY A 175 -4.80 15.53 17.47
N PHE A 176 -4.45 16.72 16.99
CA PHE A 176 -3.53 16.90 15.86
C PHE A 176 -2.09 16.42 16.14
N LEU A 177 -1.61 16.55 17.38
CA LEU A 177 -0.24 16.21 17.75
C LEU A 177 -0.09 14.79 18.32
N THR A 178 -1.16 14.24 18.86
CA THR A 178 -1.22 12.94 19.54
C THR A 178 -1.64 11.82 18.60
N SER A 179 -2.43 12.11 17.56
CA SER A 179 -2.92 11.10 16.64
C SER A 179 -1.82 10.47 15.80
N HIS A 180 -1.47 9.22 16.10
CA HIS A 180 -0.58 8.40 15.27
C HIS A 180 -1.12 8.22 13.85
N PHE A 181 -2.44 8.06 13.70
CA PHE A 181 -3.08 7.99 12.39
C PHE A 181 -2.88 9.26 11.59
N LEU A 182 -3.01 10.43 12.20
CA LEU A 182 -2.77 11.68 11.50
C LEU A 182 -1.31 11.81 11.07
N GLN A 183 -0.35 11.43 11.92
CA GLN A 183 1.07 11.46 11.56
C GLN A 183 1.38 10.55 10.36
N ILE A 184 0.80 9.35 10.34
CA ILE A 184 0.92 8.40 9.23
C ILE A 184 0.16 8.89 7.99
N GLY A 185 -1.02 9.47 8.17
CA GLY A 185 -1.81 10.11 7.13
C GLY A 185 -1.08 11.28 6.49
N LEU A 186 -0.34 12.08 7.27
CA LEU A 186 0.51 13.16 6.76
C LEU A 186 1.67 12.60 5.92
N LEU A 187 2.30 11.50 6.34
CA LEU A 187 3.31 10.81 5.53
C LEU A 187 2.72 10.34 4.19
N PHE A 188 1.52 9.75 4.22
CA PHE A 188 0.81 9.33 3.01
C PHE A 188 0.48 10.53 2.13
N LEU A 189 0.00 11.63 2.69
CA LEU A 189 -0.32 12.85 1.96
C LEU A 189 0.92 13.45 1.29
N VAL A 190 2.02 13.60 2.03
CA VAL A 190 3.29 14.13 1.48
C VAL A 190 3.79 13.25 0.33
N SER A 191 3.79 11.93 0.54
CA SER A 191 4.22 10.97 -0.47
C SER A 191 3.30 11.02 -1.69
N LEU A 192 1.98 11.11 -1.47
CA LEU A 192 0.98 11.18 -2.52
C LEU A 192 1.16 12.43 -3.38
N VAL A 193 1.32 13.60 -2.75
CA VAL A 193 1.55 14.88 -3.44
C VAL A 193 2.86 14.82 -4.23
N LEU A 194 3.94 14.32 -3.62
CA LEU A 194 5.24 14.22 -4.26
C LEU A 194 5.22 13.29 -5.48
N ILE A 195 4.71 12.07 -5.33
CA ILE A 195 4.60 11.08 -6.41
C ILE A 195 3.75 11.65 -7.56
N THR A 196 2.60 12.22 -7.23
CA THR A 196 1.69 12.83 -8.21
C THR A 196 2.38 13.95 -8.97
N ALA A 197 3.03 14.89 -8.27
CA ALA A 197 3.75 15.99 -8.90
C ALA A 197 4.87 15.50 -9.82
N LEU A 198 5.69 14.55 -9.37
CA LEU A 198 6.81 14.02 -10.16
C LEU A 198 6.31 13.34 -11.44
N TYR A 199 5.28 12.50 -11.37
CA TYR A 199 4.74 11.83 -12.55
C TYR A 199 4.00 12.78 -13.50
N ILE A 200 3.31 13.80 -12.99
CA ILE A 200 2.73 14.86 -13.84
C ILE A 200 3.84 15.59 -14.60
N ILE A 201 4.95 15.95 -13.95
CA ILE A 201 6.08 16.61 -14.61
C ILE A 201 6.70 15.69 -15.68
N ILE A 202 6.94 14.41 -15.36
CA ILE A 202 7.44 13.41 -16.32
C ILE A 202 6.49 13.32 -17.52
N MET A 203 5.19 13.28 -17.29
CA MET A 203 4.18 13.16 -18.34
C MET A 203 4.16 14.40 -19.25
N ILE A 204 4.16 15.60 -18.66
CA ILE A 204 4.23 16.87 -19.41
C ILE A 204 5.51 16.91 -20.26
N TYR A 205 6.64 16.49 -19.69
CA TYR A 205 7.91 16.43 -20.41
C TYR A 205 7.85 15.46 -21.61
N ILE A 206 7.36 14.23 -21.39
CA ILE A 206 7.21 13.23 -22.47
C ILE A 206 6.30 13.76 -23.58
N ILE A 207 5.17 14.38 -23.23
CA ILE A 207 4.23 14.95 -24.21
C ILE A 207 4.90 16.07 -25.01
N ARG A 208 5.58 17.01 -24.34
CA ARG A 208 6.28 18.12 -25.00
C ARG A 208 7.38 17.64 -25.95
N GLN A 209 8.21 16.70 -25.49
CA GLN A 209 9.23 16.06 -26.32
C GLN A 209 8.61 15.34 -27.52
N THR A 210 7.46 14.68 -27.32
CA THR A 210 6.75 13.98 -28.39
C THR A 210 6.23 14.94 -29.47
N THR A 211 5.67 16.09 -29.06
CA THR A 211 5.23 17.12 -30.01
C THR A 211 6.40 17.70 -30.80
N ALA A 212 7.56 17.91 -30.15
CA ALA A 212 8.78 18.35 -30.81
C ALA A 212 9.36 17.29 -31.77
N MET A 213 9.33 16.00 -31.38
CA MET A 213 9.83 14.88 -32.18
C MET A 213 8.88 14.47 -33.31
N ASN A 214 7.57 14.67 -33.19
CA ASN A 214 6.64 14.42 -34.30
C ASN A 214 6.95 15.31 -35.52
N ALA A 215 7.55 16.48 -35.30
CA ALA A 215 8.02 17.35 -36.37
C ALA A 215 9.31 16.83 -37.05
N SER A 216 9.99 15.81 -36.51
CA SER A 216 11.36 15.43 -36.94
C SER A 216 11.67 13.92 -37.03
N PHE A 217 10.99 13.01 -36.33
CA PHE A 217 11.38 11.59 -36.17
C PHE A 217 10.28 10.53 -36.40
N GLY A 218 9.09 10.92 -36.87
CA GLY A 218 8.05 10.00 -37.36
C GLY A 218 7.05 9.46 -36.33
N GLN A 219 5.91 8.97 -36.83
CA GLN A 219 4.65 8.71 -36.10
C GLN A 219 4.75 7.60 -35.03
N GLN A 220 5.66 6.64 -35.19
CA GLN A 220 5.80 5.49 -34.28
C GLN A 220 6.37 5.88 -32.90
N SER A 221 7.30 6.85 -32.86
CA SER A 221 7.88 7.34 -31.60
C SER A 221 6.82 8.02 -30.73
N ALA A 222 5.93 8.81 -31.36
CA ALA A 222 4.85 9.48 -30.67
C ALA A 222 3.76 8.55 -30.14
N VAL A 223 3.46 7.47 -30.86
CA VAL A 223 2.53 6.44 -30.37
C VAL A 223 3.08 5.77 -29.11
N ASN A 224 4.38 5.44 -29.08
CA ASN A 224 5.02 4.82 -27.91
C ASN A 224 5.05 5.76 -26.70
N ALA A 225 5.37 7.04 -26.91
CA ALA A 225 5.38 8.04 -25.85
C ALA A 225 3.98 8.29 -25.26
N ARG A 226 2.94 8.35 -26.11
CA ARG A 226 1.54 8.46 -25.65
C ARG A 226 1.10 7.23 -24.85
N ARG A 227 1.50 6.03 -25.27
CA ARG A 227 1.25 4.79 -24.51
C ARG A 227 1.95 4.81 -23.15
N LEU A 228 3.18 5.31 -23.08
CA LEU A 228 3.91 5.46 -21.82
C LEU A 228 3.21 6.47 -20.90
N ALA A 229 2.84 7.64 -21.42
CA ALA A 229 2.10 8.66 -20.66
C ALA A 229 0.78 8.11 -20.08
N LEU A 230 0.02 7.32 -20.85
CA LEU A 230 -1.21 6.66 -20.38
C LEU A 230 -0.94 5.62 -19.29
N LYS A 231 0.16 4.87 -19.37
CA LYS A 231 0.56 3.92 -18.31
C LYS A 231 0.91 4.66 -17.02
N LEU A 232 1.63 5.78 -17.13
CA LEU A 232 1.96 6.64 -15.99
C LEU A 232 0.72 7.29 -15.37
N SER A 233 -0.22 7.77 -16.18
CA SER A 233 -1.46 8.37 -15.65
C SER A 233 -2.31 7.36 -14.90
N LEU A 234 -2.38 6.12 -15.38
CA LEU A 234 -3.10 5.04 -14.71
C LEU A 234 -2.45 4.69 -13.36
N TYR A 235 -1.11 4.62 -13.31
CA TYR A 235 -0.38 4.40 -12.05
C TYR A 235 -0.66 5.50 -11.03
N VAL A 236 -0.58 6.77 -11.44
CA VAL A 236 -0.88 7.92 -10.56
C VAL A 236 -2.32 7.86 -10.06
N LEU A 237 -3.28 7.58 -10.94
CA LEU A 237 -4.69 7.50 -10.56
C LEU A 237 -4.93 6.41 -9.49
N ILE A 238 -4.36 5.23 -9.69
CA ILE A 238 -4.47 4.12 -8.74
C ILE A 238 -3.85 4.49 -7.39
N HIS A 239 -2.68 5.11 -7.42
CA HIS A 239 -1.98 5.56 -6.22
C HIS A 239 -2.79 6.62 -5.45
N VAL A 240 -3.39 7.60 -6.15
CA VAL A 240 -4.29 8.60 -5.57
C VAL A 240 -5.51 7.97 -4.92
N ILE A 241 -6.14 7.00 -5.58
CA ILE A 241 -7.33 6.33 -5.03
C ILE A 241 -6.97 5.54 -3.76
N GLN A 242 -5.91 4.73 -3.80
CA GLN A 242 -5.52 3.87 -2.69
C GLN A 242 -5.07 4.64 -1.46
N PHE A 243 -4.11 5.55 -1.62
CA PHE A 243 -3.53 6.26 -0.49
C PHE A 243 -4.38 7.48 -0.10
N GLY A 244 -5.13 8.06 -1.05
CA GLY A 244 -6.06 9.15 -0.75
C GLY A 244 -7.17 8.73 0.21
N ALA A 245 -7.70 7.50 0.08
CA ALA A 245 -8.68 6.98 1.03
C ALA A 245 -8.12 6.93 2.46
N GLY A 246 -6.88 6.43 2.63
CA GLY A 246 -6.22 6.40 3.93
C GLY A 246 -5.93 7.80 4.51
N VAL A 247 -5.60 8.78 3.67
CA VAL A 247 -5.43 10.18 4.11
C VAL A 247 -6.75 10.76 4.62
N VAL A 248 -7.85 10.53 3.90
CA VAL A 248 -9.18 11.00 4.30
C VAL A 248 -9.59 10.38 5.64
N GLU A 249 -9.41 9.07 5.80
CA GLU A 249 -9.69 8.38 7.06
C GLU A 249 -8.84 8.91 8.22
N ALA A 250 -7.53 9.10 8.01
CA ALA A 250 -6.63 9.62 9.03
C ALA A 250 -6.99 11.02 9.51
N VAL A 251 -7.38 11.92 8.59
CA VAL A 251 -7.86 13.26 8.94
C VAL A 251 -9.17 13.17 9.70
N TRP A 252 -10.06 12.25 9.33
CA TRP A 252 -11.33 12.05 10.02
C TRP A 252 -11.11 11.61 11.46
N ILE A 253 -10.30 10.56 11.69
CA ILE A 253 -9.95 10.03 13.03
C ILE A 253 -9.39 11.12 13.94
N ALA A 254 -8.61 12.05 13.39
CA ALA A 254 -8.01 13.15 14.16
C ALA A 254 -9.05 14.14 14.71
N ILE A 255 -10.20 14.26 14.05
CA ILE A 255 -11.29 15.17 14.38
C ILE A 255 -12.36 14.45 15.22
N GLU A 256 -12.84 13.31 14.72
CA GLU A 256 -13.92 12.53 15.30
C GLU A 256 -13.85 11.06 14.86
N GLU A 257 -14.72 10.21 15.42
CA GLU A 257 -14.77 8.80 15.03
C GLU A 257 -15.42 8.64 13.64
N PRO A 258 -14.73 8.07 12.64
CA PRO A 258 -15.29 7.93 11.32
C PRO A 258 -16.42 6.89 11.30
N PRO A 259 -17.50 7.13 10.52
CA PRO A 259 -18.55 6.16 10.33
C PRO A 259 -18.00 4.81 9.85
N ILE A 260 -18.60 3.72 10.32
CA ILE A 260 -18.15 2.35 9.99
C ILE A 260 -18.05 2.11 8.47
N GLY A 261 -18.96 2.68 7.67
CA GLY A 261 -18.94 2.58 6.22
C GLY A 261 -17.71 3.23 5.57
N VAL A 262 -17.18 4.32 6.14
CA VAL A 262 -15.96 4.99 5.67
C VAL A 262 -14.74 4.12 5.94
N ARG A 263 -14.67 3.50 7.11
CA ARG A 263 -13.60 2.55 7.48
C ARG A 263 -13.59 1.38 6.50
N TYR A 264 -14.75 0.79 6.27
CA TYR A 264 -14.87 -0.31 5.30
C TYR A 264 -14.47 0.09 3.89
N ALA A 265 -14.95 1.24 3.41
CA ALA A 265 -14.57 1.73 2.08
C ALA A 265 -13.06 1.89 1.98
N THR A 266 -12.41 2.43 3.01
CA THR A 266 -10.96 2.65 3.02
C THR A 266 -10.18 1.33 2.97
N VAL A 267 -10.51 0.38 3.85
CA VAL A 267 -9.84 -0.94 3.84
C VAL A 267 -10.16 -1.69 2.55
N PHE A 268 -11.40 -1.63 2.04
CA PHE A 268 -11.79 -2.27 0.78
C PHE A 268 -11.02 -1.69 -0.41
N ILE A 269 -10.92 -0.37 -0.52
CA ILE A 269 -10.14 0.31 -1.55
C ILE A 269 -8.67 -0.10 -1.45
N GLY A 270 -8.07 -0.10 -0.25
CA GLY A 270 -6.71 -0.58 -0.04
C GLY A 270 -6.53 -2.05 -0.43
N ALA A 271 -7.53 -2.88 -0.12
CA ALA A 271 -7.54 -4.32 -0.41
C ALA A 271 -7.63 -4.63 -1.91
N THR A 272 -8.19 -3.74 -2.74
CA THR A 272 -8.18 -3.87 -4.21
C THR A 272 -6.80 -3.63 -4.83
N GLY A 273 -5.82 -3.18 -4.05
CA GLY A 273 -4.62 -2.61 -4.61
C GLY A 273 -3.72 -3.57 -5.38
N GLY A 274 -3.62 -4.84 -4.96
CA GLY A 274 -2.87 -5.86 -5.69
C GLY A 274 -3.48 -6.14 -7.07
N MET A 275 -4.81 -6.09 -7.16
CA MET A 275 -5.51 -6.20 -8.45
C MET A 275 -5.23 -4.99 -9.35
N MET A 276 -5.33 -3.77 -8.81
CA MET A 276 -5.10 -2.53 -9.56
C MET A 276 -3.64 -2.41 -10.01
N ASN A 277 -2.69 -2.61 -9.09
CA ASN A 277 -1.26 -2.60 -9.35
C ASN A 277 -0.90 -3.69 -10.37
N GLY A 278 -1.41 -4.91 -10.17
CA GLY A 278 -1.18 -6.02 -11.08
C GLY A 278 -1.73 -5.79 -12.48
N ALA A 279 -2.90 -5.16 -12.62
CA ALA A 279 -3.45 -4.79 -13.92
C ALA A 279 -2.53 -3.80 -14.67
N VAL A 280 -1.96 -2.81 -13.96
CA VAL A 280 -0.95 -1.90 -14.55
C VAL A 280 0.29 -2.68 -14.95
N TYR A 281 0.85 -3.50 -14.06
CA TYR A 281 2.05 -4.26 -14.32
C TYR A 281 1.90 -5.17 -15.54
N LEU A 282 0.86 -6.00 -15.58
CA LEU A 282 0.61 -6.89 -16.71
C LEU A 282 0.42 -6.12 -18.03
N ARG A 283 -0.17 -4.92 -17.99
CA ARG A 283 -0.31 -4.06 -19.18
C ARG A 283 1.00 -3.35 -19.56
N VAL A 284 1.90 -3.13 -18.61
CA VAL A 284 3.25 -2.62 -18.86
C VAL A 284 4.11 -3.68 -19.53
N TYR A 285 4.10 -4.92 -19.01
CA TYR A 285 4.95 -6.03 -19.43
C TYR A 285 4.41 -6.86 -20.60
N LYS A 286 3.10 -6.81 -20.89
CA LYS A 286 2.54 -7.36 -22.13
C LYS A 286 2.85 -6.42 -23.29
N ASN A 287 4.10 -6.45 -23.75
CA ASN A 287 4.61 -5.88 -25.01
C ASN A 287 5.90 -6.60 -25.39
#